data_AF-A0A536T5M4-F1
#
_entry.id   AF-A0A536T5M4-F1
#
_cell.length_a   1.000
_cell.length_b   1.000
_cell.length_c   1.000
_cell.angle_alpha   90.00
_cell.angle_beta   90.00
_cell.angle_gamma   90.00
#
_symmetry.space_group_name_H-M   'P 1'
#
loop_
_entity.id
_entity.type
_entity.pdbx_description
1 polymer ?
#
loop_
_entity_poly.entity_id
_entity_poly.type
_entity_poly.pdbx_seq_one_letter_code
_entity_poly.pdbx_strand_id
1 'polypeptide(L)'
;MRRVAELLSVRGADPMLIGRLRPFVDALDAPTAINVNTAPAEVLVAAIGGLDATGAAALVASRTQTPFGSIADFRSRLPRSDLNIDETILAVRSDWFVVSIEARQGDTVARARALFRRSAAAAEWPTVVWQTIE
;
A
#
# COMPACT_ATOMS: atom_id res chain seq x y z
N MET A 1 -14.55 -4.13 4.77
CA MET A 1 -14.32 -4.82 3.48
C MET A 1 -13.10 -5.71 3.64
N ARG A 2 -13.14 -6.93 3.11
CA ARG A 2 -11.99 -7.87 3.13
C ARG A 2 -11.38 -8.09 1.74
N ARG A 3 -12.07 -7.65 0.68
CA ARG A 3 -11.61 -7.68 -0.70
C ARG A 3 -11.96 -6.39 -1.42
N VAL A 4 -11.08 -5.93 -2.31
CA VAL A 4 -11.31 -4.72 -3.15
C VAL A 4 -12.58 -4.85 -3.99
N ALA A 5 -12.95 -6.06 -4.42
CA ALA A 5 -14.16 -6.32 -5.19
C ALA A 5 -15.46 -5.92 -4.44
N GLU A 6 -15.44 -5.87 -3.10
CA GLU A 6 -16.60 -5.42 -2.31
C GLU A 6 -16.93 -3.94 -2.56
N LEU A 7 -16.00 -3.14 -3.11
CA LEU A 7 -16.26 -1.76 -3.51
C LEU A 7 -17.41 -1.63 -4.52
N LEU A 8 -17.72 -2.68 -5.31
CA LEU A 8 -18.87 -2.70 -6.21
C LEU A 8 -20.22 -2.54 -5.49
N SER A 9 -20.27 -2.76 -4.17
CA SER A 9 -21.48 -2.53 -3.36
C SER A 9 -21.65 -1.07 -2.93
N VAL A 10 -20.66 -0.20 -3.18
CA VAL A 10 -20.73 1.23 -2.88
C VAL A 10 -21.49 1.95 -3.98
N ARG A 11 -22.44 2.81 -3.59
CA ARG A 11 -23.22 3.61 -4.54
C ARG A 11 -22.27 4.42 -5.44
N GLY A 12 -22.42 4.26 -6.76
CA GLY A 12 -21.60 4.97 -7.75
C GLY A 12 -20.29 4.26 -8.12
N ALA A 13 -19.98 3.11 -7.51
CA ALA A 13 -18.90 2.26 -7.99
C ALA A 13 -19.37 1.41 -9.17
N ASP A 14 -18.57 1.40 -10.23
CA ASP A 14 -18.77 0.54 -11.40
C ASP A 14 -17.49 -0.28 -11.71
N PRO A 15 -17.59 -1.37 -12.48
CA PRO A 15 -16.44 -2.22 -12.79
C PRO A 15 -15.27 -1.50 -13.48
N MET A 16 -15.56 -0.47 -14.29
CA MET A 16 -14.53 0.31 -14.98
C MET A 16 -13.77 1.19 -14.00
N LEU A 17 -14.48 1.89 -13.10
CA LEU A 17 -13.88 2.67 -12.03
C LEU A 17 -13.06 1.78 -11.10
N ILE A 18 -13.60 0.65 -10.66
CA ILE A 18 -12.86 -0.31 -9.81
C ILE A 18 -11.63 -0.84 -10.54
N GLY A 19 -11.74 -1.14 -11.84
CA GLY A 19 -10.60 -1.52 -12.67
C GLY A 19 -9.47 -0.49 -12.65
N ARG A 20 -9.81 0.80 -12.72
CA ARG A 20 -8.84 1.91 -12.64
C ARG A 20 -8.24 2.10 -11.25
N LEU A 21 -9.00 1.80 -10.19
CA LEU A 21 -8.55 1.93 -8.80
C LEU A 21 -7.68 0.75 -8.33
N ARG A 22 -7.83 -0.44 -8.92
CA ARG A 22 -7.12 -1.67 -8.51
C ARG A 22 -5.61 -1.49 -8.24
N PRO A 23 -4.83 -0.71 -9.02
CA PRO A 23 -3.41 -0.52 -8.75
C PRO A 23 -3.09 0.31 -7.50
N PHE A 24 -4.08 1.04 -6.97
CA PHE A 24 -3.88 2.08 -5.95
C PHE A 24 -4.57 1.77 -4.61
N VAL A 25 -5.39 0.72 -4.55
CA VAL A 25 -6.19 0.38 -3.35
C VAL A 25 -6.02 -1.08 -2.97
N ASP A 26 -6.06 -1.35 -1.67
CA ASP A 26 -6.13 -2.69 -1.10
C ASP A 26 -7.19 -2.74 0.02
N ALA A 27 -7.65 -3.94 0.38
CA ALA A 27 -8.65 -4.16 1.43
C ALA A 27 -8.02 -4.97 2.57
N LEU A 28 -7.74 -4.29 3.68
CA LEU A 28 -7.13 -4.87 4.87
C LEU A 28 -8.18 -4.99 5.99
N ASP A 29 -8.01 -5.96 6.89
CA ASP A 29 -8.99 -6.25 7.95
C ASP A 29 -8.91 -5.31 9.17
N ALA A 30 -7.99 -4.33 9.14
CA ALA A 30 -7.79 -3.33 10.17
C ALA A 30 -7.47 -1.96 9.55
N PRO A 31 -7.83 -0.85 10.21
CA PRO A 31 -7.36 0.48 9.82
C PRO A 31 -5.83 0.49 9.73
N THR A 32 -5.31 0.84 8.56
CA THR A 32 -3.87 0.75 8.26
C THR A 32 -3.40 2.04 7.62
N ALA A 33 -2.36 2.62 8.19
CA ALA A 33 -1.71 3.81 7.65
C ALA A 33 -0.97 3.51 6.33
N ILE A 34 -0.92 4.49 5.44
CA ILE A 34 -0.24 4.40 4.15
C ILE A 34 1.27 4.38 4.39
N ASN A 35 1.93 3.34 3.90
CA ASN A 35 3.39 3.28 3.94
C ASN A 35 4.00 4.20 2.87
N VAL A 36 4.53 5.35 3.28
CA VAL A 36 5.14 6.35 2.38
C VAL A 36 6.40 5.85 1.67
N ASN A 37 7.00 4.75 2.12
CA ASN A 37 8.13 4.13 1.44
C ASN A 37 7.71 3.26 0.25
N THR A 38 6.44 2.84 0.16
CA THR A 38 5.95 1.94 -0.89
C THR A 38 4.76 2.48 -1.67
N ALA A 39 4.05 3.50 -1.17
CA ALA A 39 2.89 4.08 -1.83
C ALA A 39 3.23 4.69 -3.20
N PRO A 40 2.47 4.43 -4.28
CA PRO A 40 2.69 5.09 -5.57
C PRO A 40 2.43 6.61 -5.46
N ALA A 41 2.93 7.38 -6.43
CA ALA A 41 2.85 8.85 -6.39
C ALA A 41 1.40 9.35 -6.33
N GLU A 42 0.49 8.68 -7.03
CA GLU A 42 -0.94 8.97 -7.07
C GLU A 42 -1.59 8.83 -5.70
N VAL A 43 -1.18 7.83 -4.91
CA VAL A 43 -1.66 7.66 -3.54
C VAL A 43 -1.13 8.75 -2.62
N LEU A 44 0.12 9.21 -2.82
CA LEU A 44 0.67 10.34 -2.06
C LEU A 44 -0.08 11.64 -2.37
N VAL A 45 -0.37 11.91 -3.65
CA VAL A 45 -1.19 13.06 -4.08
C VAL A 45 -2.59 13.00 -3.48
N ALA A 46 -3.22 11.82 -3.46
CA ALA A 46 -4.54 11.65 -2.88
C ALA A 46 -4.55 11.81 -1.35
N ALA A 47 -3.49 11.39 -0.66
CA ALA A 47 -3.39 11.43 0.80
C ALA A 47 -2.93 12.78 1.35
N ILE A 48 -2.15 13.56 0.59
CA ILE A 48 -1.54 14.80 1.05
C ILE A 48 -2.18 15.98 0.33
N GLY A 49 -3.03 16.72 1.05
CA GLY A 49 -3.74 17.88 0.51
C GLY A 49 -2.77 18.91 -0.08
N GLY A 50 -2.96 19.22 -1.37
CA GLY A 50 -2.15 20.21 -2.08
C GLY A 50 -0.82 19.69 -2.63
N LEU A 51 -0.45 18.42 -2.43
CA LEU A 51 0.71 17.84 -3.10
C LEU A 51 0.40 17.65 -4.59
N ASP A 52 1.26 18.17 -5.46
CA ASP A 52 1.13 18.00 -6.90
C ASP A 52 1.92 16.77 -7.40
N ALA A 53 1.69 16.40 -8.67
CA ALA A 53 2.32 15.23 -9.28
C ALA A 53 3.86 15.36 -9.32
N THR A 54 4.38 16.56 -9.56
CA THR A 54 5.83 16.82 -9.58
C THR A 54 6.45 16.64 -8.20
N GLY A 55 5.82 17.17 -7.16
CA GLY A 55 6.24 16.99 -5.77
C GLY A 55 6.19 15.53 -5.34
N ALA A 56 5.12 14.81 -5.69
CA ALA A 56 5.02 13.38 -5.41
C ALA A 56 6.10 12.57 -6.14
N ALA A 57 6.39 12.87 -7.41
CA ALA A 57 7.48 12.23 -8.15
C ALA A 57 8.85 12.49 -7.50
N ALA A 58 9.09 13.71 -7.01
CA ALA A 58 10.32 14.04 -6.28
C ALA A 58 10.47 13.25 -4.98
N LEU A 59 9.38 13.05 -4.23
CA LEU A 59 9.37 12.20 -3.02
C LEU A 59 9.67 10.74 -3.35
N VAL A 60 9.07 10.21 -4.44
CA VAL A 60 9.34 8.84 -4.91
C VAL A 60 10.81 8.69 -5.35
N ALA A 61 11.37 9.68 -6.04
CA ALA A 61 12.78 9.68 -6.41
C ALA A 61 13.69 9.76 -5.17
N SER A 62 13.33 10.59 -4.18
CA SER A 62 14.07 10.72 -2.91
C SER A 62 14.14 9.41 -2.15
N ARG A 63 13.00 8.73 -1.93
CA ARG A 63 12.97 7.45 -1.20
C ARG A 63 13.67 6.30 -1.94
N THR A 64 13.77 6.38 -3.27
CA THR A 64 14.51 5.40 -4.08
C THR A 64 16.00 5.47 -3.79
N GLN A 65 16.53 6.65 -3.48
CA GLN A 65 17.92 6.84 -3.06
C GLN A 65 18.10 6.51 -1.57
N THR A 66 17.20 7.01 -0.72
CA THR A 66 17.26 6.77 0.73
C THR A 66 15.83 6.72 1.28
N PRO A 67 15.34 5.55 1.73
CA PRO A 67 14.02 5.43 2.34
C PRO A 67 13.83 6.41 3.50
N PHE A 68 12.58 6.80 3.74
CA PHE A 68 12.24 7.63 4.89
C PHE A 68 12.37 6.82 6.17
N GLY A 69 13.19 7.30 7.10
CA GLY A 69 13.42 6.62 8.39
C GLY A 69 12.32 6.87 9.42
N SER A 70 11.60 7.97 9.28
CA SER A 70 10.49 8.37 10.15
C SER A 70 9.51 9.29 9.42
N ILE A 71 8.35 9.56 10.02
CA ILE A 71 7.40 10.54 9.47
C ILE A 71 7.98 11.96 9.54
N ALA A 72 8.80 12.28 10.53
CA ALA A 72 9.50 13.57 10.60
C ALA A 72 10.50 13.73 9.45
N ASP A 73 11.22 12.66 9.07
CA ASP A 73 12.12 12.64 7.91
C ASP A 73 11.35 12.72 6.58
N PHE A 74 10.19 12.07 6.48
CA PHE A 74 9.30 12.26 5.34
C PHE A 74 8.85 13.73 5.21
N ARG A 75 8.43 14.33 6.33
CA ARG A 75 7.96 15.71 6.40
C ARG A 75 9.06 16.72 6.03
N SER A 76 10.30 16.50 6.46
CA SER A 76 11.42 17.40 6.14
C SER A 76 11.79 17.42 4.66
N ARG A 77 11.42 16.37 3.91
CA ARG A 77 11.68 16.23 2.48
C ARG A 77 10.51 16.60 1.59
N LEU A 78 9.43 17.13 2.16
CA LEU A 78 8.33 17.66 1.36
C LEU A 78 8.81 18.79 0.45
N PRO A 79 8.24 18.89 -0.77
CA PRO A 79 8.62 19.94 -1.72
C PRO A 79 8.21 21.33 -1.23
N ARG A 80 7.22 21.43 -0.35
CA ARG A 80 6.72 22.68 0.23
C ARG A 80 6.40 22.49 1.71
N SER A 81 6.75 23.47 2.53
CA SER A 81 6.59 23.43 3.99
C SER A 81 5.17 23.74 4.47
N ASP A 82 4.32 24.30 3.61
CA ASP A 82 2.92 24.65 3.89
C ASP A 82 1.95 23.49 3.67
N LEU A 83 2.43 22.34 3.16
CA LEU A 83 1.63 21.13 3.04
C LEU A 83 1.25 20.60 4.42
N ASN A 84 -0.05 20.59 4.72
CA ASN A 84 -0.57 19.99 5.93
C ASN A 84 -0.69 18.48 5.76
N ILE A 85 0.04 17.73 6.57
CA ILE A 85 0.00 16.27 6.59
C ILE A 85 -0.72 15.82 7.84
N ASP A 86 -1.72 14.95 7.67
CA ASP A 86 -2.22 14.13 8.76
C ASP A 86 -1.26 12.95 8.98
N GLU A 87 -0.43 13.04 10.02
CA GLU A 87 0.56 12.01 10.33
C GLU A 87 -0.09 10.70 10.81
N THR A 88 -1.37 10.73 11.23
CA THR A 88 -2.07 9.53 11.74
C THR A 88 -2.42 8.53 10.65
N ILE A 89 -2.51 8.99 9.40
CA ILE A 89 -2.80 8.16 8.24
C ILE A 89 -1.53 7.68 7.52
N LEU A 90 -0.34 8.06 7.97
CA LEU A 90 0.94 7.73 7.34
C LEU A 90 1.84 6.87 8.23
N ALA A 91 2.59 5.98 7.60
CA ALA A 91 3.62 5.17 8.24
C ALA A 91 4.86 5.05 7.33
N VAL A 92 6.00 4.67 7.91
CA VAL A 92 7.22 4.33 7.14
C VAL A 92 7.46 2.81 7.06
N ARG A 93 6.57 2.02 7.66
CA ARG A 93 6.62 0.56 7.74
C ARG A 93 5.24 -0.02 7.46
N SER A 94 5.20 -1.30 7.09
CA SER A 94 3.97 -2.07 6.91
C SER A 94 4.00 -3.32 7.78
N ASP A 95 2.85 -3.67 8.35
CA ASP A 95 2.59 -4.97 8.95
C ASP A 95 1.87 -5.92 7.98
N TRP A 96 1.56 -5.45 6.78
CA TRP A 96 0.77 -6.16 5.78
C TRP A 96 1.59 -6.43 4.53
N PHE A 97 1.54 -7.67 4.04
CA PHE A 97 2.31 -8.11 2.89
C PHE A 97 1.48 -9.05 2.02
N VAL A 98 1.31 -8.71 0.74
CA VAL A 98 0.79 -9.65 -0.26
C VAL A 98 1.97 -10.43 -0.82
N VAL A 99 1.89 -11.76 -0.75
CA VAL A 99 2.89 -12.67 -1.27
C VAL A 99 2.30 -13.40 -2.47
N SER A 100 3.00 -13.30 -3.61
CA SER A 100 2.73 -14.10 -4.80
C SER A 100 3.59 -15.37 -4.75
N ILE A 101 2.94 -16.52 -4.89
CA ILE A 101 3.53 -17.85 -4.81
C ILE A 101 3.41 -18.49 -6.18
N GLU A 102 4.53 -18.97 -6.72
CA GLU A 102 4.55 -19.80 -7.92
C GLU A 102 5.27 -21.10 -7.58
N ALA A 103 4.58 -22.23 -7.81
CA ALA A 103 5.12 -23.57 -7.61
C ALA A 103 5.12 -24.30 -8.96
N ARG A 104 6.24 -24.93 -9.29
CA ARG A 104 6.40 -25.68 -10.54
C ARG A 104 6.76 -27.13 -10.26
N GLN A 105 6.05 -28.05 -10.92
CA GLN A 105 6.36 -29.47 -10.91
C GLN A 105 6.26 -30.02 -12.34
N GLY A 106 7.42 -30.32 -12.94
CA GLY A 106 7.51 -30.65 -14.36
C GLY A 106 6.97 -29.50 -15.22
N ASP A 107 5.92 -29.80 -16.00
CA ASP A 107 5.21 -28.84 -16.85
C ASP A 107 3.98 -28.20 -16.18
N THR A 108 3.68 -28.59 -14.94
CA THR A 108 2.57 -28.00 -14.17
C THR A 108 3.08 -26.79 -13.39
N VAL A 109 2.38 -25.66 -13.54
CA VAL A 109 2.60 -24.44 -12.74
C VAL A 109 1.32 -24.15 -11.96
N ALA A 110 1.45 -24.02 -10.64
CA ALA A 110 0.40 -23.55 -9.75
C ALA A 110 0.78 -22.16 -9.23
N ARG A 111 -0.19 -21.23 -9.23
CA ARG A 111 -0.01 -19.89 -8.67
C ARG A 111 -0.95 -19.69 -7.51
N ALA A 112 -0.52 -18.89 -6.55
CA ALA A 112 -1.39 -18.44 -5.47
C ALA A 112 -0.97 -17.04 -5.03
N ARG A 113 -1.92 -16.32 -4.44
CA ARG A 113 -1.65 -15.11 -3.67
C ARG A 113 -2.12 -15.29 -2.25
N ALA A 114 -1.38 -14.72 -1.30
CA ALA A 114 -1.75 -14.71 0.10
C ALA A 114 -1.48 -13.34 0.73
N LEU A 115 -2.38 -12.91 1.62
CA LEU A 115 -2.13 -11.76 2.48
C LEU A 115 -1.60 -12.26 3.82
N PHE A 116 -0.45 -11.74 4.20
CA PHE A 116 0.18 -11.98 5.49
C PHE A 116 0.08 -10.74 6.36
N ARG A 117 -0.09 -10.98 7.66
CA ARG A 117 0.07 -10.00 8.72
C ARG A 117 1.30 -10.34 9.55
N ARG A 118 2.19 -9.38 9.72
CA ARG A 118 3.36 -9.48 10.60
C ARG A 118 2.90 -9.71 12.04
N SER A 119 3.58 -10.62 12.73
CA SER A 119 3.33 -10.89 14.14
C SER A 119 3.92 -9.80 15.03
N ALA A 120 3.29 -9.57 16.18
CA ALA A 120 3.73 -8.53 17.11
C ALA A 120 5.10 -8.85 17.73
N ALA A 121 5.40 -10.13 17.95
CA ALA A 121 6.70 -10.59 18.42
C ALA A 121 7.60 -10.97 17.24
N ALA A 122 8.85 -10.47 17.25
CA ALA A 122 9.81 -10.69 16.17
C ALA A 122 10.23 -12.17 15.98
N ALA A 123 10.02 -13.02 16.99
CA ALA A 123 10.33 -14.45 16.95
C ALA A 123 9.18 -15.30 16.41
N GLU A 124 8.01 -14.72 16.15
CA GLU A 124 6.82 -15.44 15.69
C GLU A 124 6.67 -15.37 14.18
N TRP A 125 6.21 -16.47 13.57
CA TRP A 125 5.86 -16.51 12.16
C TRP A 125 4.68 -15.58 11.86
N PRO A 126 4.67 -14.91 10.70
CA PRO A 126 3.54 -14.09 10.27
C PRO A 126 2.28 -14.94 10.09
N THR A 127 1.12 -14.34 10.30
CA THR A 127 -0.18 -15.01 10.15
C THR A 127 -0.69 -14.85 8.72
N VAL A 128 -1.18 -15.96 8.13
CA VAL A 128 -1.91 -15.92 6.85
C VAL A 128 -3.34 -15.44 7.13
N VAL A 129 -3.73 -14.30 6.55
CA VAL A 129 -5.09 -13.75 6.67
C VAL A 129 -6.01 -14.34 5.61
N TRP A 130 -5.52 -14.45 4.37
CA TRP A 130 -6.20 -15.19 3.31
C TRP A 130 -5.20 -15.75 2.32
N GLN A 131 -5.61 -16.78 1.58
CA GLN A 131 -4.91 -17.34 0.43
C GLN A 131 -5.92 -17.64 -0.68
N THR A 132 -5.55 -17.40 -1.93
CA THR A 132 -6.33 -17.73 -3.13
C THR A 132 -5.41 -18.39 -4.15
N ILE A 133 -5.83 -19.51 -4.72
CA ILE A 133 -5.14 -20.19 -5.83
C ILE A 133 -5.60 -19.54 -7.14
N GLU A 134 -4.65 -19.29 -8.04
CA GLU A 134 -4.86 -18.65 -9.36
C GLU A 134 -4.59 -19.61 -10.52
#